data_AF-A0A2T5B8F1-F1
#
_entry.id   AF-A0A2T5B8F1-F1
#
_cell.length_a   1.000
_cell.length_b   1.000
_cell.length_c   1.000
_cell.angle_alpha   90.00
_cell.angle_beta   90.00
_cell.angle_gamma   90.00
#
_symmetry.space_group_name_H-M   'P 1'
#
loop_
_entity.id
_entity.type
_entity.pdbx_description
1 polymer ?
#
loop_
_entity_poly.entity_id
_entity_poly.type
_entity_poly.pdbx_seq_one_letter_code
_entity_poly.pdbx_strand_id
1 'polypeptide(L)'
;MTVRRRCLVTGLGWVAAAVAVPVPVSFAVMNTPPDNDEAVRAEYRRLQARGTVEAYELFIERHPDHPLADDARRALERLRRK
;
A
#
# COMPACT_ATOMS: atom_id res chain seq x y z
N MET A 1 31.20 -35.58 20.24
CA MET A 1 31.23 -35.51 18.76
C MET A 1 30.69 -36.80 18.16
N THR A 2 29.59 -36.77 17.41
CA THR A 2 29.30 -37.64 16.25
C THR A 2 28.07 -37.08 15.54
N VAL A 3 28.26 -36.64 14.30
CA VAL A 3 27.26 -36.03 13.41
C VAL A 3 26.42 -37.14 12.79
N ARG A 4 25.08 -37.04 12.81
CA ARG A 4 24.23 -37.69 11.80
C ARG A 4 23.01 -36.83 11.46
N ARG A 5 23.27 -35.90 10.53
CA ARG A 5 22.27 -35.26 9.67
C ARG A 5 21.41 -36.33 9.02
N ARG A 6 20.08 -36.25 9.20
CA ARG A 6 19.13 -37.02 8.39
C ARG A 6 18.09 -36.05 7.86
N CYS A 7 18.39 -35.58 6.66
CA CYS A 7 17.52 -34.83 5.78
C CYS A 7 16.43 -35.79 5.30
N LEU A 8 15.16 -35.42 5.48
CA LEU A 8 14.03 -35.99 4.73
C LEU A 8 13.10 -34.82 4.41
N VAL A 9 13.29 -34.29 3.21
CA VAL A 9 12.33 -33.46 2.50
C VAL A 9 11.14 -34.36 2.15
N THR A 10 9.90 -33.96 2.45
CA THR A 10 8.69 -34.48 1.78
C THR A 10 7.48 -33.58 2.06
N GLY A 11 6.77 -33.19 0.99
CA GLY A 11 5.43 -32.59 0.95
C GLY A 11 5.40 -31.08 1.15
N LEU A 12 5.34 -30.21 0.14
CA LEU A 12 4.27 -30.03 -0.86
C LEU A 12 2.85 -30.13 -0.27
N GLY A 13 2.20 -28.98 -0.07
CA GLY A 13 0.77 -28.92 0.25
C GLY A 13 0.31 -27.61 0.87
N TRP A 14 0.62 -26.45 0.28
CA TRP A 14 -0.09 -25.21 0.64
C TRP A 14 -1.46 -25.21 -0.05
N VAL A 15 -2.49 -25.62 0.69
CA VAL A 15 -3.88 -25.49 0.24
C VAL A 15 -4.32 -24.07 0.55
N ALA A 16 -4.15 -23.15 -0.40
CA ALA A 16 -4.73 -21.81 -0.32
C ALA A 16 -6.15 -21.85 -0.90
N ALA A 17 -7.15 -22.11 -0.05
CA ALA A 17 -8.55 -21.91 -0.39
C ALA A 17 -8.88 -20.42 -0.24
N ALA A 18 -8.74 -19.65 -1.32
CA ALA A 18 -9.22 -18.28 -1.39
C ALA A 18 -10.75 -18.29 -1.57
N VAL A 19 -11.49 -18.28 -0.46
CA VAL A 19 -12.93 -17.99 -0.49
C VAL A 19 -13.08 -16.49 -0.66
N ALA A 20 -13.41 -16.05 -1.88
CA ALA A 20 -13.78 -14.67 -2.16
C ALA A 20 -15.15 -14.39 -1.52
N VAL A 21 -15.14 -13.82 -0.32
CA VAL A 21 -16.35 -13.28 0.29
C VAL A 21 -16.60 -11.90 -0.34
N PRO A 22 -17.72 -11.68 -1.05
CA PRO A 22 -18.09 -10.34 -1.49
C PRO A 22 -18.47 -9.53 -0.24
N VAL A 23 -17.57 -8.66 0.22
CA VAL A 23 -17.92 -7.65 1.21
C VAL A 23 -18.88 -6.65 0.56
N PRO A 24 -20.12 -6.50 1.05
CA PRO A 24 -20.93 -5.37 0.64
C PRO A 24 -20.22 -4.11 1.13
N VAL A 25 -19.74 -3.28 0.21
CA VAL A 25 -19.18 -1.97 0.54
C VAL A 25 -20.36 -1.09 0.97
N SER A 26 -20.77 -1.24 2.22
CA SER A 26 -21.75 -0.37 2.85
C SER A 26 -21.18 1.04 2.81
N PHE A 27 -21.76 1.88 1.96
CA PHE A 27 -21.54 3.33 1.87
C PHE A 27 -22.09 4.02 3.13
N ALA A 28 -21.56 3.64 4.29
CA ALA A 28 -21.73 4.35 5.53
C ALA A 28 -20.52 5.26 5.68
N VAL A 29 -20.45 6.33 4.87
CA VAL A 29 -19.52 7.43 5.13
C VAL A 29 -20.09 8.22 6.31
N MET A 30 -19.93 7.63 7.49
CA MET A 30 -20.13 8.29 8.76
C MET A 30 -19.01 9.31 8.89
N ASN A 31 -19.27 10.54 8.42
CA ASN A 31 -18.61 11.80 8.79
C ASN A 31 -17.16 11.62 9.30
N THR A 32 -16.19 11.50 8.39
CA THR A 32 -14.76 11.51 8.74
C THR A 32 -14.43 12.82 9.46
N PRO A 33 -13.90 12.80 10.69
CA PRO A 33 -13.40 14.01 11.31
C PRO A 33 -12.31 14.64 10.40
N PRO A 34 -12.33 15.97 10.16
CA PRO A 34 -11.47 16.64 9.18
C PRO A 34 -9.97 16.49 9.47
N ASP A 35 -9.60 16.01 10.66
CA ASP A 35 -8.23 15.84 11.10
C ASP A 35 -7.47 14.75 10.31
N ASN A 36 -8.15 13.72 9.80
CA ASN A 36 -7.48 12.65 9.05
C ASN A 36 -7.06 13.14 7.64
N ASP A 37 -7.96 13.80 6.91
CA ASP A 37 -7.67 14.41 5.60
C ASP A 37 -6.59 15.51 5.70
N GLU A 38 -6.58 16.30 6.79
CA GLU A 38 -5.56 17.32 7.03
C GLU A 38 -4.17 16.69 7.20
N ALA A 39 -4.07 15.59 7.95
CA ALA A 39 -2.83 14.87 8.14
C ALA A 39 -2.29 14.28 6.82
N VAL A 40 -3.16 13.70 6.00
CA VAL A 40 -2.80 13.16 4.68
C VAL A 40 -2.35 14.29 3.74
N ARG A 41 -3.02 15.44 3.76
CA ARG A 41 -2.60 16.65 3.02
C ARG A 41 -1.24 17.17 3.49
N ALA A 42 -0.97 17.16 4.79
CA ALA A 42 0.30 17.58 5.33
C ALA A 42 1.44 16.63 4.93
N GLU A 43 1.19 15.32 4.93
CA GLU A 43 2.15 14.33 4.43
C GLU A 43 2.42 14.56 2.94
N TYR A 44 1.39 14.69 2.12
CA TYR A 44 1.53 14.94 0.69
C TYR A 44 2.36 16.19 0.37
N ARG A 45 2.19 17.28 1.12
CA ARG A 45 3.03 18.49 0.99
C ARG A 45 4.51 18.21 1.25
N ARG A 46 4.83 17.35 2.23
CA ARG A 46 6.23 16.94 2.50
C ARG A 46 6.81 16.13 1.34
N LEU A 47 6.01 15.28 0.70
CA LEU A 47 6.44 14.50 -0.46
C LEU A 47 6.68 15.40 -1.67
N GLN A 48 5.82 16.39 -1.90
CA GLN A 48 6.04 17.40 -2.94
C GLN A 48 7.32 18.19 -2.75
N ALA A 49 7.66 18.54 -1.50
CA ALA A 49 8.94 19.20 -1.21
C ALA A 49 10.16 18.30 -1.47
N ARG A 50 10.03 16.98 -1.27
CA ARG A 50 11.09 16.01 -1.58
C ARG A 50 11.22 15.75 -3.08
N GLY A 51 10.10 15.63 -3.78
CA GLY A 51 10.07 15.45 -5.24
C GLY A 51 10.72 14.14 -5.72
N THR A 52 10.74 13.08 -4.91
CA THR A 52 11.36 11.80 -5.28
C THR A 52 10.30 10.75 -5.65
N VAL A 53 10.66 9.85 -6.58
CA VAL A 53 9.81 8.75 -7.07
C VAL A 53 9.32 7.88 -5.91
N GLU A 54 10.24 7.41 -5.07
CA GLU A 54 9.96 6.53 -3.92
C GLU A 54 8.98 7.16 -2.92
N ALA A 55 9.07 8.48 -2.70
CA ALA A 55 8.18 9.18 -1.78
C ALA A 55 6.73 9.18 -2.26
N TYR A 56 6.51 9.36 -3.57
CA TYR A 56 5.17 9.29 -4.15
C TYR A 56 4.63 7.86 -4.20
N GLU A 57 5.48 6.86 -4.48
CA GLU A 57 5.09 5.44 -4.49
C GLU A 57 4.57 5.00 -3.12
N LEU A 58 5.33 5.27 -2.06
CA LEU A 58 4.93 4.95 -0.68
C LEU A 58 3.61 5.60 -0.27
N PHE A 59 3.33 6.81 -0.78
CA PHE A 59 2.07 7.50 -0.51
C PHE A 59 0.88 6.85 -1.22
N ILE A 60 1.07 6.45 -2.48
CA ILE A 60 0.04 5.75 -3.25
C ILE A 60 -0.25 4.38 -2.63
N GLU A 61 0.76 3.68 -2.13
CA GLU A 61 0.58 2.40 -1.44
C GLU A 61 -0.18 2.54 -0.11
N ARG A 62 0.06 3.62 0.65
CA ARG A 62 -0.63 3.86 1.93
C ARG A 62 -2.03 4.43 1.77
N HIS A 63 -2.26 5.24 0.75
CA HIS A 63 -3.52 5.97 0.55
C HIS A 63 -4.11 5.74 -0.86
N PRO A 64 -4.31 4.49 -1.31
CA PRO A 64 -4.72 4.21 -2.69
C PRO A 64 -6.09 4.78 -3.07
N ASP A 65 -7.00 4.93 -2.09
CA ASP A 65 -8.36 5.45 -2.26
C ASP A 65 -8.49 6.97 -2.03
N HIS A 66 -7.40 7.65 -1.65
CA HIS A 66 -7.44 9.09 -1.37
C HIS A 66 -7.30 9.90 -2.66
N PRO A 67 -8.03 11.02 -2.85
CA PRO A 67 -7.96 11.83 -4.09
C PRO A 67 -6.54 12.35 -4.40
N LEU A 68 -5.73 12.62 -3.37
CA LEU A 68 -4.32 13.01 -3.56
C LEU A 68 -3.43 11.90 -4.13
N ALA A 69 -3.84 10.62 -4.06
CA ALA A 69 -3.06 9.54 -4.66
C ALA A 69 -3.09 9.63 -6.19
N ASP A 70 -4.18 10.12 -6.78
CA ASP A 70 -4.20 10.39 -8.23
C ASP A 70 -3.25 11.54 -8.60
N ASP A 71 -3.19 12.59 -7.79
CA ASP A 71 -2.21 13.67 -7.97
C ASP A 71 -0.77 13.15 -7.80
N ALA A 72 -0.53 12.28 -6.82
CA ALA A 72 0.75 11.62 -6.59
C ALA A 72 1.17 10.78 -7.80
N ARG A 73 0.24 10.00 -8.38
CA ARG A 73 0.48 9.20 -9.61
C ARG A 73 0.90 10.10 -10.77
N ARG A 74 0.20 11.23 -10.99
CA ARG A 74 0.58 12.19 -12.05
C ARG A 74 1.94 12.83 -11.79
N ALA A 75 2.26 13.16 -10.54
CA ALA A 75 3.57 13.70 -10.17
C ALA A 75 4.69 12.69 -10.42
N LEU A 76 4.45 11.43 -10.06
CA LEU A 76 5.36 10.31 -10.31
C LEU A 76 5.63 10.13 -11.81
N GLU A 77 4.58 10.15 -12.65
CA GLU A 77 4.74 10.08 -14.11
C GLU A 77 5.59 11.23 -14.66
N ARG A 78 5.38 12.47 -14.17
CA ARG A 78 6.19 13.62 -14.59
C ARG A 78 7.66 13.45 -14.20
N LEU A 79 7.93 12.94 -13.00
CA LEU A 79 9.29 12.68 -12.54
C LEU A 79 9.98 11.59 -13.36
N ARG A 80 9.25 10.53 -13.73
CA ARG A 80 9.77 9.44 -14.57
C ARG A 80 10.03 9.85 -16.01
N ARG A 81 9.35 10.88 -16.51
CA ARG A 81 9.57 11.45 -17.85
C ARG A 81 10.73 12.45 -17.92
N LYS A 82 11.25 12.89 -16.78
CA LYS A 82 12.35 13.84 -16.69
C LYS A 82 13.69 13.08 -16.71
#